data_AF-A0A922MSG6-F1
#
_entry.id   AF-A0A922MSG6-F1
#
_cell.length_a   1.000
_cell.length_b   1.000
_cell.length_c   1.000
_cell.angle_alpha   90.00
_cell.angle_beta   90.00
_cell.angle_gamma   90.00
#
_symmetry.space_group_name_H-M   'P 1'
#
loop_
_entity.id
_entity.type
_entity.pdbx_description
1 polymer ?
#
loop_
_entity_poly.entity_id
_entity_poly.type
_entity_poly.pdbx_seq_one_letter_code
_entity_poly.pdbx_strand_id
1 'polypeptide(L)'
;MFVLSEAQARALLRTTGHGIGAGALVDVGAGDGEVSRRFAHIYPHNYATEISASMRKTLAEKGYKLLDTEKWHHYRQFDCICMLNLLDRCSKPKTMLKQARDALAPGGVLMLALVLPYKPYVEVTSDHKPEERLPIEGAYFEDQLAAFVKFMREEAGFELVSWTRAPYLCEGDFAQAYYWLDDSVYVFKPTAVDPTT
;
A
#
# COMPACT_ATOMS: atom_id res chain seq x y z
N MET A 1 0.51 13.30 6.80
CA MET A 1 1.22 12.69 5.65
C MET A 1 0.47 13.00 4.35
N PHE A 2 1.17 13.19 3.23
CA PHE A 2 0.61 13.32 1.89
C PHE A 2 1.38 12.42 0.91
N VAL A 3 0.63 11.75 0.03
CA VAL A 3 1.17 10.86 -1.03
C VAL A 3 0.53 11.25 -2.38
N LEU A 4 -0.81 11.26 -2.45
CA LEU A 4 -1.55 11.61 -3.66
C LEU A 4 -2.80 12.46 -3.36
N SER A 5 -3.16 13.29 -4.32
CA SER A 5 -4.50 13.90 -4.41
C SER A 5 -5.53 12.92 -4.96
N GLU A 6 -6.83 13.23 -4.79
CA GLU A 6 -7.93 12.47 -5.39
C GLU A 6 -7.77 12.35 -6.92
N ALA A 7 -7.40 13.45 -7.59
CA ALA A 7 -7.26 13.48 -9.04
C ALA A 7 -6.17 12.52 -9.53
N GLN A 8 -5.04 12.46 -8.82
CA GLN A 8 -3.95 11.52 -9.13
C GLN A 8 -4.36 10.07 -8.83
N ALA A 9 -5.00 9.81 -7.69
CA ALA A 9 -5.51 8.47 -7.37
C ALA A 9 -6.51 7.98 -8.43
N ARG A 10 -7.45 8.84 -8.85
CA ARG A 10 -8.37 8.54 -9.95
C ARG A 10 -7.64 8.28 -11.26
N ALA A 11 -6.63 9.08 -11.61
CA ALA A 11 -5.86 8.88 -12.83
C ALA A 11 -5.16 7.51 -12.84
N LEU A 12 -4.55 7.12 -11.72
CA LEU A 12 -3.90 5.81 -11.57
C LEU A 12 -4.91 4.65 -11.64
N LEU A 13 -6.08 4.79 -11.01
CA LEU A 13 -7.11 3.74 -10.95
C LEU A 13 -7.95 3.63 -12.23
N ARG A 14 -8.07 4.68 -13.05
CA ARG A 14 -8.89 4.70 -14.28
C ARG A 14 -8.51 3.61 -15.28
N THR A 15 -7.24 3.24 -15.35
CA THR A 15 -6.73 2.21 -16.25
C THR A 15 -7.26 0.81 -15.91
N THR A 16 -7.87 0.63 -14.73
CA THR A 16 -8.29 -0.68 -14.24
C THR A 16 -9.70 -1.07 -14.69
N GLY A 17 -10.59 -0.08 -14.94
CA GLY A 17 -11.97 -0.26 -15.39
C GLY A 17 -12.91 -1.00 -14.42
N HIS A 18 -12.47 -1.30 -13.20
CA HIS A 18 -13.15 -2.24 -12.29
C HIS A 18 -13.43 -1.63 -10.90
N GLY A 19 -14.57 -1.97 -10.28
CA GLY A 19 -14.88 -1.72 -8.86
C GLY A 19 -15.09 -0.27 -8.41
N ILE A 20 -14.81 0.73 -9.25
CA ILE A 20 -15.02 2.15 -8.95
C ILE A 20 -16.51 2.42 -8.70
N GLY A 21 -16.87 2.90 -7.51
CA GLY A 21 -18.24 3.30 -7.14
C GLY A 21 -19.15 2.19 -6.61
N ALA A 22 -18.69 0.94 -6.53
CA ALA A 22 -19.51 -0.19 -6.04
C ALA A 22 -18.77 -1.16 -5.09
N GLY A 23 -17.45 -1.01 -4.92
CA GLY A 23 -16.59 -1.98 -4.22
C GLY A 23 -16.22 -1.66 -2.77
N ALA A 24 -15.34 -2.49 -2.22
CA ALA A 24 -14.72 -2.33 -0.91
C ALA A 24 -13.23 -2.00 -1.03
N LEU A 25 -12.80 -0.98 -0.27
CA LEU A 25 -11.40 -0.61 -0.10
C LEU A 25 -10.93 -0.96 1.31
N VAL A 26 -9.73 -1.52 1.44
CA VAL A 26 -9.01 -1.61 2.72
C VAL A 26 -7.68 -0.88 2.66
N ASP A 27 -7.44 0.02 3.60
CA ASP A 27 -6.15 0.67 3.81
C ASP A 27 -5.36 -0.04 4.91
N VAL A 28 -4.30 -0.74 4.53
CA VAL A 28 -3.53 -1.60 5.43
C VAL A 28 -2.37 -0.79 6.01
N GLY A 29 -2.33 -0.66 7.34
CA GLY A 29 -1.40 0.25 8.01
C GLY A 29 -1.74 1.72 7.72
N ALA A 30 -3.02 2.07 7.90
CA ALA A 30 -3.56 3.36 7.45
C ALA A 30 -3.04 4.56 8.24
N GLY A 31 -2.35 4.35 9.37
CA GLY A 31 -2.01 5.42 10.29
C GLY A 31 -3.26 6.16 10.76
N ASP A 32 -3.25 7.49 10.68
CA ASP A 32 -4.42 8.30 10.98
C ASP A 32 -5.47 8.35 9.86
N GLY A 33 -5.23 7.67 8.73
CA GLY A 33 -6.11 7.62 7.56
C GLY A 33 -6.10 8.87 6.68
N GLU A 34 -5.21 9.85 6.91
CA GLU A 34 -5.22 11.07 6.09
C GLU A 34 -4.97 10.77 4.61
N VAL A 35 -4.04 9.88 4.30
CA VAL A 35 -3.68 9.60 2.90
C VAL A 35 -4.86 9.01 2.14
N SER A 36 -5.43 7.91 2.62
CA SER A 36 -6.55 7.23 1.94
C SER A 36 -7.84 8.04 1.97
N ARG A 37 -8.11 8.86 3.00
CA ARG A 37 -9.34 9.68 3.09
C ARG A 37 -9.56 10.57 1.86
N ARG A 38 -8.48 10.95 1.17
CA ARG A 38 -8.52 11.78 -0.04
C ARG A 38 -9.17 11.11 -1.24
N PHE A 39 -9.26 9.78 -1.25
CA PHE A 39 -9.79 9.03 -2.39
C PHE A 39 -10.63 7.80 -1.99
N ALA A 40 -10.71 7.45 -0.72
CA ALA A 40 -11.47 6.29 -0.24
C ALA A 40 -12.96 6.37 -0.61
N HIS A 41 -13.54 7.58 -0.72
CA HIS A 41 -14.92 7.79 -1.16
C HIS A 41 -15.21 7.36 -2.60
N ILE A 42 -14.18 7.00 -3.38
CA ILE A 42 -14.34 6.31 -4.66
C ILE A 42 -15.00 4.92 -4.46
N TYR A 43 -14.85 4.34 -3.28
CA TYR A 43 -15.44 3.07 -2.87
C TYR A 43 -16.50 3.31 -1.78
N PRO A 44 -17.68 2.67 -1.86
CA PRO A 44 -18.74 2.82 -0.86
C PRO A 44 -18.43 2.18 0.50
N HIS A 45 -17.49 1.22 0.56
CA HIS A 45 -17.15 0.51 1.79
C HIS A 45 -15.66 0.66 2.11
N ASN A 46 -15.35 1.38 3.18
CA ASN A 46 -13.98 1.73 3.56
C ASN A 46 -13.57 1.04 4.85
N TYR A 47 -12.49 0.27 4.77
CA TYR A 47 -11.90 -0.49 5.85
C TYR A 47 -10.47 -0.03 6.09
N ALA A 48 -9.97 -0.25 7.31
CA ALA A 48 -8.58 0.05 7.62
C ALA A 48 -8.01 -0.91 8.67
N THR A 49 -6.71 -1.14 8.63
CA THR A 49 -5.95 -1.74 9.74
C THR A 49 -4.95 -0.72 10.28
N GLU A 50 -4.74 -0.73 11.59
CA GLU A 50 -3.74 0.12 12.25
C GLU A 50 -3.42 -0.48 13.64
N ILE A 51 -2.15 -0.43 14.06
CA ILE A 51 -1.70 -0.95 15.35
C ILE A 51 -1.90 0.06 16.49
N SER A 52 -1.78 1.36 16.20
CA SER A 52 -1.87 2.41 17.22
C SER A 52 -3.32 2.65 17.65
N ALA A 53 -3.59 2.51 18.96
CA ALA A 53 -4.94 2.70 19.51
C ALA A 53 -5.50 4.12 19.27
N SER A 54 -4.64 5.16 19.33
CA SER A 54 -5.05 6.54 19.07
C SER A 54 -5.41 6.74 17.59
N MET A 55 -4.60 6.21 16.68
CA MET A 55 -4.86 6.29 15.24
C MET A 55 -6.09 5.49 14.81
N ARG A 56 -6.31 4.31 15.41
CA ARG A 56 -7.55 3.55 15.25
C ARG A 56 -8.78 4.37 15.62
N LYS A 57 -8.74 5.12 16.73
CA LYS A 57 -9.84 6.02 17.11
C LYS A 57 -10.08 7.08 16.03
N THR A 58 -9.04 7.73 15.54
CA THR A 58 -9.11 8.71 14.46
C THR A 58 -9.70 8.13 13.17
N LEU A 59 -9.31 6.92 12.79
CA LEU A 59 -9.86 6.20 11.63
C LEU A 59 -11.37 5.93 11.77
N ALA A 60 -11.81 5.50 12.96
CA ALA A 60 -13.23 5.26 13.23
C ALA A 60 -14.05 6.56 13.15
N GLU A 61 -13.52 7.68 13.67
CA GLU A 61 -14.13 9.01 13.55
C GLU A 61 -14.22 9.48 12.09
N LYS A 62 -13.29 9.04 11.23
CA LYS A 62 -13.30 9.28 9.78
C LYS A 62 -14.19 8.30 8.99
N GLY A 63 -14.93 7.42 9.67
CA GLY A 63 -15.89 6.51 9.05
C GLY A 63 -15.31 5.20 8.52
N TYR A 64 -14.05 4.87 8.84
CA TYR A 64 -13.47 3.59 8.48
C TYR A 64 -13.97 2.48 9.40
N LYS A 65 -14.28 1.32 8.82
CA LYS A 65 -14.46 0.09 9.59
C LYS A 65 -13.11 -0.55 9.88
N LEU A 66 -12.73 -0.54 11.15
CA LEU A 66 -11.46 -1.13 11.59
C LEU A 66 -11.49 -2.66 11.50
N LEU A 67 -10.43 -3.22 10.93
CA LEU A 67 -10.16 -4.65 10.86
C LEU A 67 -8.96 -5.01 11.75
N ASP A 68 -8.85 -6.30 12.05
CA ASP A 68 -7.73 -6.87 12.79
C ASP A 68 -6.49 -6.96 11.89
N THR A 69 -5.31 -6.58 12.41
CA THR A 69 -4.06 -6.50 11.63
C THR A 69 -3.56 -7.87 11.16
N GLU A 70 -3.90 -8.94 11.86
CA GLU A 70 -3.47 -10.30 11.52
C GLU A 70 -4.50 -11.04 10.67
N LYS A 71 -5.77 -10.62 10.69
CA LYS A 71 -6.89 -11.35 10.08
C LYS A 71 -7.66 -10.61 9.00
N TRP A 72 -7.29 -9.36 8.67
CA TRP A 72 -7.99 -8.54 7.68
C TRP A 72 -8.17 -9.24 6.32
N HIS A 73 -7.17 -10.00 5.88
CA HIS A 73 -7.15 -10.71 4.60
C HIS A 73 -8.14 -11.89 4.53
N HIS A 74 -8.66 -12.34 5.68
CA HIS A 74 -9.73 -13.34 5.76
C HIS A 74 -11.13 -12.74 5.94
N TYR A 75 -11.23 -11.42 6.12
CA TYR A 75 -12.50 -10.77 6.43
C TYR A 75 -13.47 -10.80 5.23
N ARG A 76 -12.96 -10.47 4.04
CA ARG A 76 -13.66 -10.50 2.76
C ARG A 76 -12.64 -10.30 1.62
N GLN A 77 -13.13 -10.40 0.39
CA GLN A 77 -12.40 -9.87 -0.76
C GLN A 77 -12.62 -8.36 -0.94
N PHE A 78 -11.59 -7.69 -1.44
CA PHE A 78 -11.54 -6.24 -1.66
C PHE A 78 -11.30 -5.89 -3.12
N ASP A 79 -11.99 -4.84 -3.59
CA ASP A 79 -11.81 -4.29 -4.93
C ASP A 79 -10.58 -3.38 -5.01
N CYS A 80 -10.17 -2.82 -3.88
CA CYS A 80 -8.93 -2.07 -3.74
C CYS A 80 -8.28 -2.37 -2.39
N ILE A 81 -7.01 -2.75 -2.42
CA ILE A 81 -6.17 -2.84 -1.23
C ILE A 81 -5.14 -1.73 -1.34
N CYS A 82 -5.01 -0.90 -0.30
CA CYS A 82 -3.99 0.13 -0.20
C CYS A 82 -2.89 -0.31 0.75
N MET A 83 -1.63 -0.11 0.33
CA MET A 83 -0.42 -0.25 1.14
C MET A 83 0.44 0.98 0.90
N LEU A 84 0.17 2.06 1.63
CA LEU A 84 0.74 3.38 1.34
C LEU A 84 1.90 3.65 2.29
N ASN A 85 3.14 3.36 1.85
CA ASN A 85 4.35 3.44 2.67
C ASN A 85 4.33 2.50 3.89
N LEU A 86 3.84 1.29 3.66
CA LEU A 86 3.75 0.21 4.64
C LEU A 86 4.91 -0.80 4.50
N LEU A 87 5.32 -1.14 3.28
CA LEU A 87 6.22 -2.27 3.05
C LEU A 87 7.65 -2.04 3.56
N ASP A 88 8.08 -0.79 3.70
CA ASP A 88 9.32 -0.40 4.36
C ASP A 88 9.19 -0.30 5.89
N ARG A 89 7.98 -0.46 6.45
CA ARG A 89 7.67 -0.30 7.88
C ARG A 89 7.15 -1.57 8.55
N CYS A 90 6.98 -2.66 7.81
CA CYS A 90 6.51 -3.93 8.35
C CYS A 90 7.62 -4.99 8.39
N SER A 91 7.50 -5.96 9.31
CA SER A 91 8.50 -7.04 9.45
C SER A 91 8.49 -8.03 8.28
N LYS A 92 7.31 -8.24 7.67
CA LYS A 92 7.08 -9.32 6.68
C LYS A 92 6.43 -8.80 5.39
N PRO A 93 7.10 -7.92 4.63
CA PRO A 93 6.53 -7.32 3.42
C PRO A 93 6.16 -8.32 2.32
N LYS A 94 6.88 -9.45 2.18
CA LYS A 94 6.54 -10.48 1.17
C LYS A 94 5.26 -11.23 1.57
N THR A 95 5.12 -11.54 2.85
CA THR A 95 3.90 -12.14 3.39
C THR A 95 2.70 -11.19 3.24
N MET A 96 2.87 -9.89 3.51
CA MET A 96 1.81 -8.89 3.31
C MET A 96 1.34 -8.83 1.85
N LEU A 97 2.27 -8.86 0.89
CA LEU A 97 1.94 -8.90 -0.53
C LEU A 97 1.16 -10.16 -0.92
N LYS A 98 1.54 -11.33 -0.37
CA LYS A 98 0.80 -12.58 -0.57
C LYS A 98 -0.63 -12.48 -0.01
N GLN A 99 -0.78 -11.98 1.22
CA GLN A 99 -2.09 -11.76 1.85
C GLN A 99 -2.96 -10.81 1.04
N ALA A 100 -2.38 -9.74 0.51
CA ALA A 100 -3.09 -8.82 -0.37
C ALA A 100 -3.59 -9.53 -1.63
N ARG A 101 -2.72 -10.28 -2.31
CA ARG A 101 -3.10 -11.03 -3.51
C ARG A 101 -4.29 -11.96 -3.25
N ASP A 102 -4.24 -12.71 -2.15
CA ASP A 102 -5.26 -13.69 -1.79
C ASP A 102 -6.59 -13.02 -1.37
N ALA A 103 -6.54 -11.78 -0.87
CA ALA A 103 -7.70 -10.99 -0.46
C ALA A 103 -8.27 -10.07 -1.55
N LEU A 104 -7.68 -10.02 -2.75
CA LEU A 104 -8.25 -9.25 -3.85
C LEU A 104 -9.46 -9.97 -4.45
N ALA A 105 -10.53 -9.22 -4.72
CA ALA A 105 -11.65 -9.67 -5.52
C ALA A 105 -11.20 -9.91 -6.98
N PRO A 106 -11.92 -10.75 -7.75
CA PRO A 106 -11.68 -10.86 -9.19
C PRO A 106 -11.75 -9.48 -9.86
N GLY A 107 -10.65 -9.02 -10.45
CA GLY A 107 -10.54 -7.68 -11.07
C GLY A 107 -10.14 -6.56 -10.11
N GLY A 108 -9.99 -6.85 -8.81
CA GLY A 108 -9.50 -5.91 -7.81
C GLY A 108 -8.03 -5.53 -8.02
N VAL A 109 -7.63 -4.43 -7.37
CA VAL A 109 -6.28 -3.86 -7.51
C VAL A 109 -5.58 -3.61 -6.20
N LEU A 110 -4.25 -3.71 -6.23
CA LEU A 110 -3.35 -3.27 -5.16
C LEU A 110 -2.82 -1.89 -5.51
N MET A 111 -3.15 -0.88 -4.71
CA MET A 111 -2.57 0.45 -4.76
C MET A 111 -1.46 0.54 -3.73
N LEU A 112 -0.22 0.76 -4.17
CA LEU A 112 0.95 0.64 -3.33
C LEU A 112 1.83 1.88 -3.47
N ALA A 113 2.25 2.44 -2.34
CA ALA A 113 3.27 3.49 -2.30
C ALA A 113 4.51 2.95 -1.55
N LEU A 114 5.69 3.28 -2.06
CA LEU A 114 6.96 2.88 -1.49
C LEU A 114 7.98 4.00 -1.70
N VAL A 115 8.51 4.54 -0.62
CA VAL A 115 9.63 5.48 -0.70
C VAL A 115 10.88 4.80 -1.27
N LEU A 116 11.47 5.44 -2.29
CA LEU A 116 12.76 5.05 -2.85
C LEU A 116 13.78 6.20 -2.67
N PRO A 117 15.06 5.91 -2.38
CA PRO A 117 15.66 4.58 -2.22
C PRO A 117 15.16 3.81 -0.99
N TYR A 118 14.94 2.50 -1.15
CA TYR A 118 14.39 1.59 -0.17
C TYR A 118 15.30 1.45 1.05
N LYS A 119 14.80 1.88 2.21
CA LYS A 119 15.49 1.83 3.50
C LYS A 119 14.51 1.35 4.58
N PRO A 120 14.27 0.03 4.67
CA PRO A 120 13.27 -0.49 5.60
C PRO A 120 13.67 -0.23 7.05
N TYR A 121 12.67 0.12 7.85
CA TYR A 121 12.81 0.39 9.28
C TYR A 121 11.55 -0.09 10.01
N VAL A 122 11.71 -1.06 10.90
CA VAL A 122 10.61 -1.68 11.64
C VAL A 122 10.69 -1.26 13.11
N GLU A 123 9.70 -0.52 13.59
CA GLU A 123 9.73 0.04 14.95
C GLU A 123 9.75 -1.03 16.05
N VAL A 124 9.05 -2.14 15.82
CA VAL A 124 8.79 -3.18 16.83
C VAL A 124 9.91 -4.21 16.98
N THR A 125 10.89 -4.25 16.07
CA THR A 125 12.02 -5.19 16.15
C THR A 125 13.22 -4.54 16.83
N SER A 126 13.96 -5.31 17.62
CA SER A 126 15.07 -4.80 18.44
C SER A 126 16.24 -4.22 17.62
N ASP A 127 16.44 -4.69 16.39
CA ASP A 127 17.47 -4.19 15.48
C ASP A 127 16.90 -3.30 14.36
N HIS A 128 15.60 -3.01 14.44
CA HIS A 128 14.81 -2.26 13.47
C HIS A 128 14.81 -2.82 12.04
N LYS A 129 15.20 -4.09 11.86
CA LYS A 129 15.20 -4.75 10.55
C LYS A 129 13.93 -5.59 10.37
N PRO A 130 13.49 -5.75 9.11
CA PRO A 130 12.42 -6.69 8.79
C PRO A 130 12.95 -8.13 8.75
N GLU A 131 12.09 -9.10 9.09
CA GLU A 131 12.34 -10.53 8.91
C GLU A 131 12.37 -10.92 7.42
N GLU A 132 11.59 -10.24 6.58
CA GLU A 132 11.58 -10.43 5.13
C GLU A 132 12.05 -9.16 4.41
N ARG A 133 12.93 -9.30 3.44
CA ARG A 133 13.40 -8.17 2.62
C ARG A 133 12.86 -8.28 1.20
N LEU A 134 12.37 -7.15 0.69
CA LEU A 134 12.13 -6.99 -0.74
C LEU A 134 13.49 -6.99 -1.48
N PRO A 135 13.64 -7.74 -2.58
CA PRO A 135 14.89 -7.82 -3.34
C PRO A 135 15.03 -6.59 -4.25
N ILE A 136 15.11 -5.41 -3.63
CA ILE A 136 15.27 -4.13 -4.33
C ILE A 136 16.77 -3.82 -4.40
N GLU A 137 17.31 -3.88 -5.61
CA GLU A 137 18.73 -3.64 -5.91
C GLU A 137 18.90 -2.33 -6.68
N GLY A 138 20.12 -1.78 -6.67
CA GLY A 138 20.47 -0.55 -7.38
C GLY A 138 20.70 0.65 -6.47
N ALA A 139 21.37 1.67 -7.01
CA ALA A 139 21.80 2.86 -6.26
C ALA A 139 20.81 4.02 -6.41
N TYR A 140 20.14 4.11 -7.55
CA TYR A 140 19.26 5.22 -7.90
C TYR A 140 17.79 4.81 -7.88
N PHE A 141 16.91 5.82 -7.89
CA PHE A 141 15.47 5.64 -7.89
C PHE A 141 15.01 4.72 -9.03
N GLU A 142 15.50 4.96 -10.24
CA GLU A 142 15.10 4.24 -11.45
C GLU A 142 15.52 2.76 -11.41
N ASP A 143 16.71 2.47 -10.87
CA ASP A 143 17.20 1.09 -10.72
C ASP A 143 16.30 0.31 -9.75
N GLN A 144 16.03 0.92 -8.59
CA GLN A 144 15.24 0.30 -7.55
C GLN A 144 13.77 0.14 -7.94
N LEU A 145 13.23 1.10 -8.67
CA LEU A 145 11.90 0.99 -9.26
C LEU A 145 11.81 -0.19 -10.23
N ALA A 146 12.80 -0.34 -11.11
CA ALA A 146 12.84 -1.45 -12.06
C ALA A 146 12.98 -2.80 -11.34
N ALA A 147 13.84 -2.90 -10.32
CA ALA A 147 14.00 -4.08 -9.49
C ALA A 147 12.70 -4.45 -8.76
N PHE A 148 12.01 -3.47 -8.18
CA PHE A 148 10.74 -3.69 -7.48
C PHE A 148 9.64 -4.17 -8.43
N VAL A 149 9.48 -3.54 -9.60
CA VAL A 149 8.48 -3.97 -10.61
C VAL A 149 8.78 -5.37 -11.13
N LYS A 150 10.05 -5.72 -11.32
CA LYS A 150 10.47 -7.07 -11.71
C LYS A 150 10.08 -8.11 -10.64
N PHE A 151 10.41 -7.84 -9.37
CA PHE A 151 10.02 -8.69 -8.24
C PHE A 151 8.49 -8.88 -8.15
N MET A 152 7.73 -7.80 -8.30
CA MET A 152 6.27 -7.85 -8.26
C MET A 152 5.71 -8.80 -9.33
N ARG A 153 6.29 -8.78 -10.54
CA ARG A 153 5.92 -9.66 -11.65
C ARG A 153 6.35 -11.11 -11.45
N GLU A 154 7.62 -11.34 -11.15
CA GLU A 154 8.24 -12.66 -11.21
C GLU A 154 8.00 -13.50 -9.94
N GLU A 155 7.88 -12.85 -8.77
CA GLU A 155 7.79 -13.54 -7.49
C GLU A 155 6.48 -13.25 -6.74
N ALA A 156 6.01 -12.01 -6.74
CA ALA A 156 4.81 -11.64 -5.97
C ALA A 156 3.49 -11.98 -6.69
N GLY A 157 3.52 -12.22 -8.01
CA GLY A 157 2.32 -12.56 -8.80
C GLY A 157 1.42 -11.34 -9.06
N PHE A 158 2.04 -10.22 -9.42
CA PHE A 158 1.36 -8.96 -9.72
C PHE A 158 1.83 -8.38 -11.06
N GLU A 159 0.89 -7.91 -11.87
CA GLU A 159 1.18 -7.15 -13.09
C GLU A 159 0.98 -5.66 -12.84
N LEU A 160 1.95 -4.84 -13.28
CA LEU A 160 1.87 -3.39 -13.17
C LEU A 160 0.88 -2.82 -14.20
N VAL A 161 -0.10 -2.03 -13.72
CA VAL A 161 -1.09 -1.37 -14.56
C VAL A 161 -0.74 0.09 -14.82
N SER A 162 -0.37 0.81 -13.77
CA SER A 162 0.00 2.22 -13.84
C SER A 162 0.93 2.56 -12.68
N TRP A 163 1.75 3.58 -12.85
CA TRP A 163 2.59 4.10 -11.77
C TRP A 163 2.91 5.58 -11.98
N THR A 164 3.39 6.21 -10.91
CA THR A 164 3.89 7.58 -10.93
C THR A 164 4.95 7.79 -9.85
N ARG A 165 5.80 8.80 -10.03
CA ARG A 165 6.67 9.33 -8.99
C ARG A 165 5.99 10.55 -8.37
N ALA A 166 5.78 10.54 -7.07
CA ALA A 166 5.09 11.60 -6.33
C ALA A 166 5.94 12.06 -5.14
N PRO A 167 5.78 13.31 -4.67
CA PRO A 167 6.44 13.74 -3.44
C PRO A 167 5.77 13.06 -2.23
N TYR A 168 6.56 12.38 -1.41
CA TYR A 168 6.15 11.94 -0.08
C TYR A 168 6.41 13.07 0.92
N LEU A 169 5.36 13.63 1.51
CA LEU A 169 5.47 14.67 2.54
C LEU A 169 4.98 14.13 3.88
N CYS A 170 5.88 14.03 4.85
CA CYS A 170 5.53 13.62 6.21
C CYS A 170 6.09 14.60 7.25
N GLU A 171 5.49 14.54 8.44
CA GLU A 171 6.03 15.22 9.61
C GLU A 171 7.47 14.74 9.84
N GLY A 172 8.35 15.67 10.16
CA GLY A 172 9.74 15.35 10.42
C GLY A 172 10.01 15.20 11.91
N ASP A 173 11.21 15.57 12.32
CA ASP A 173 11.70 15.42 13.68
C ASP A 173 12.21 16.77 14.24
N PHE A 174 12.92 16.72 15.36
CA PHE A 174 13.51 17.91 15.96
C PHE A 174 14.58 18.59 15.09
N ALA A 175 15.14 17.90 14.09
CA ALA A 175 16.15 18.43 13.18
C ALA A 175 15.52 19.04 11.91
N GLN A 176 14.39 18.50 11.45
CA GLN A 176 13.72 18.93 10.23
C GLN A 176 12.21 18.86 10.38
N ALA A 177 11.50 19.97 10.16
CA ALA A 177 10.06 20.05 10.40
C ALA A 177 9.20 19.13 9.50
N TYR A 178 9.66 18.87 8.27
CA TYR A 178 8.97 18.02 7.31
C TYR A 178 9.99 17.32 6.41
N TYR A 179 9.81 16.02 6.18
CA TYR A 179 10.57 15.30 5.16
C TYR A 179 9.86 15.39 3.81
N TRP A 180 10.65 15.50 2.74
CA TRP A 180 10.21 15.38 1.37
C TRP A 180 11.07 14.31 0.69
N LEU A 181 10.45 13.22 0.27
CA LEU A 181 11.13 12.09 -0.37
C LEU A 181 10.45 11.77 -1.70
N ASP A 182 11.13 10.98 -2.53
CA ASP A 182 10.53 10.42 -3.72
C ASP A 182 9.71 9.18 -3.36
N ASP A 183 8.41 9.28 -3.56
CA ASP A 183 7.49 8.15 -3.47
C ASP A 183 7.31 7.54 -4.86
N SER A 184 7.39 6.21 -4.95
CA SER A 184 6.92 5.49 -6.11
C SER A 184 5.56 4.89 -5.82
N VAL A 185 4.54 5.36 -6.55
CA VAL A 185 3.15 4.92 -6.35
C VAL A 185 2.70 4.11 -7.56
N TYR A 186 2.15 2.93 -7.28
CA TYR A 186 1.82 1.91 -8.26
C TYR A 186 0.37 1.45 -8.11
N VAL A 187 -0.19 0.99 -9.21
CA VAL A 187 -1.40 0.16 -9.23
C VAL A 187 -1.06 -1.16 -9.90
N PHE A 188 -1.27 -2.25 -9.17
CA PHE A 188 -1.05 -3.61 -9.63
C PHE A 188 -2.35 -4.39 -9.71
N LYS A 189 -2.40 -5.37 -10.62
CA LYS A 189 -3.42 -6.42 -10.68
C LYS A 189 -2.79 -7.77 -10.33
N PRO A 190 -3.51 -8.69 -9.67
CA PRO A 190 -3.00 -10.03 -9.48
C PRO A 190 -2.85 -10.71 -10.84
N THR A 191 -1.74 -11.41 -11.06
CA THR A 191 -1.59 -12.26 -12.24
C THR A 191 -2.58 -13.40 -12.13
N ALA A 192 -3.22 -13.79 -13.25
CA ALA A 192 -4.06 -14.97 -13.26
C ALA A 192 -3.26 -16.19 -12.77
N VAL A 193 -3.81 -16.93 -11.81
CA VAL A 193 -3.23 -18.22 -11.44
C VAL A 193 -3.49 -19.15 -12.62
N ASP A 194 -2.43 -19.68 -13.23
CA ASP A 194 -2.57 -20.68 -14.27
C ASP A 194 -3.26 -21.91 -13.63
N PRO A 195 -4.42 -22.39 -14.12
CA PRO A 195 -5.18 -23.47 -13.47
C PRO A 195 -4.49 -24.84 -13.47
N THR A 196 -3.24 -24.93 -13.92
CA THR A 196 -2.53 -26.17 -14.29
C THR A 196 -1.34 -26.53 -13.39
N THR A 197 -1.19 -25.90 -12.22
CA THR A 197 -0.19 -26.33 -11.20
C THR A 197 -0.84 -26.83 -9.92
#